data_AF-A0ABD5DEH0-F1
#
_entry.id   AF-A0ABD5DEH0-F1
#
_cell.length_a   1.000
_cell.length_b   1.000
_cell.length_c   1.000
_cell.angle_alpha   90.00
_cell.angle_beta   90.00
_cell.angle_gamma   90.00
#
_symmetry.space_group_name_H-M   'P 1'
#
loop_
_entity.id
_entity.type
_entity.pdbx_description
1 polymer ?
#
loop_
_entity_poly.entity_id
_entity_poly.type
_entity_poly.pdbx_seq_one_letter_code
_entity_poly.pdbx_strand_id
1 'polypeptide(L)' 'MPSSTTLQHAIENITIWRKGEQRAPHKPLLLLYVLSQYQRGHARMFDYASEIRDELH' A
#
# COMPACT_ATOMS: atom_id res chain seq x y z
N MET A 1 -6.49 -13.13 16.77
CA MET A 1 -5.97 -12.80 15.42
C MET A 1 -6.88 -11.74 14.83
N PRO A 2 -6.36 -10.64 14.25
CA PRO A 2 -7.23 -9.69 13.55
C PRO A 2 -7.94 -10.45 12.42
N SER A 3 -9.27 -10.33 12.35
CA SER A 3 -10.07 -10.97 11.31
C SER A 3 -9.90 -10.23 9.99
N SER A 4 -10.26 -10.87 8.87
CA SER A 4 -10.30 -10.24 7.55
C SER A 4 -11.11 -8.94 7.52
N THR A 5 -12.15 -8.84 8.36
CA THR A 5 -12.97 -7.63 8.56
C THR A 5 -12.20 -6.47 9.18
N THR A 6 -11.24 -6.71 10.07
CA THR A 6 -10.39 -5.64 10.64
C THR A 6 -9.49 -5.02 9.57
N LEU A 7 -8.95 -5.85 8.67
CA LEU A 7 -8.11 -5.38 7.56
C LEU A 7 -8.93 -4.60 6.53
N GLN A 8 -10.11 -5.10 6.16
CA GLN A 8 -11.02 -4.39 5.24
C GLN A 8 -11.37 -3.00 5.78
N HIS A 9 -11.78 -2.91 7.06
CA HIS A 9 -12.07 -1.62 7.68
C HIS A 9 -10.86 -0.68 7.72
N ALA A 10 -9.65 -1.19 7.95
CA ALA A 10 -8.44 -0.36 7.93
C ALA A 10 -8.15 0.19 6.51
N ILE A 11 -8.37 -0.62 5.47
CA ILE A 11 -8.17 -0.23 4.07
C ILE A 11 -9.24 0.79 3.64
N GLU A 12 -10.50 0.57 4.00
CA GLU A 12 -11.61 1.49 3.71
C GLU A 12 -11.40 2.89 4.32
N ASN A 13 -10.78 2.94 5.51
CA ASN A 13 -10.55 4.18 6.25
C ASN A 13 -9.18 4.81 5.99
N ILE A 14 -8.38 4.31 5.04
CA ILE A 14 -7.10 4.93 4.69
C ILE A 14 -7.34 6.38 4.23
N THR A 15 -6.61 7.32 4.85
CA THR A 15 -6.62 8.73 4.45
C THR A 15 -5.99 8.89 3.07
N ILE A 16 -6.83 8.91 2.04
CA ILE A 16 -6.46 9.27 0.67
C ILE A 16 -6.19 10.77 0.67
N TRP A 17 -4.94 11.15 0.38
CA TRP A 17 -4.59 12.56 0.26
C TRP A 17 -5.27 13.13 -0.99
N ARG A 18 -6.03 14.21 -0.83
CA ARG A 18 -6.71 14.91 -1.92
C ARG A 18 -6.10 16.30 -2.04
N LYS A 19 -5.57 16.64 -3.22
CA LYS A 19 -5.18 18.02 -3.56
C LYS A 19 -6.26 18.61 -4.45
N GLY A 20 -7.28 19.21 -3.84
CA GLY A 20 -8.48 19.66 -4.55
C GLY A 20 -9.22 18.48 -5.19
N GLU A 21 -9.51 18.58 -6.49
CA GLU A 21 -10.15 17.51 -7.29
C GLU A 21 -9.22 16.33 -7.62
N GLN A 22 -7.91 16.47 -7.38
CA GLN A 22 -6.94 15.45 -7.74
C GLN A 22 -6.76 14.45 -6.61
N ARG A 23 -7.26 13.23 -6.82
CA ARG A 23 -6.96 12.08 -5.97
C ARG A 23 -5.56 11.60 -6.29
N ALA A 24 -4.70 11.60 -5.28
CA ALA A 24 -3.41 10.93 -5.36
C ALA A 24 -3.60 9.42 -5.61
N PRO A 25 -3.22 8.87 -6.78
CA PRO A 25 -3.35 7.42 -7.04
C PRO A 25 -2.34 6.59 -6.25
N HIS A 26 -1.29 7.24 -5.74
CA HIS A 26 -0.10 6.57 -5.21
C HIS A 26 -0.36 5.78 -3.92
N LYS A 27 -1.26 6.20 -3.03
CA LYS A 27 -1.55 5.46 -1.79
C LYS A 27 -2.30 4.13 -2.04
N PRO A 28 -3.41 4.11 -2.79
CA PRO A 28 -4.08 2.86 -3.15
C PRO A 28 -3.20 1.93 -3.99
N LEU A 29 -2.45 2.49 -4.94
CA LEU A 29 -1.56 1.70 -5.81
C LEU A 29 -0.42 1.05 -5.02
N LEU A 30 0.21 1.80 -4.11
CA LEU A 30 1.26 1.28 -3.23
C LEU A 30 0.73 0.16 -2.33
N LEU A 31 -0.50 0.28 -1.82
CA LEU A 31 -1.12 -0.77 -1.02
C LEU A 31 -1.31 -2.06 -1.83
N LEU A 32 -1.82 -1.96 -3.06
CA LEU A 32 -1.96 -3.12 -3.95
C LEU A 32 -0.62 -3.77 -4.27
N TYR A 33 0.41 -2.96 -4.53
CA TYR A 33 1.76 -3.44 -4.75
C TYR A 33 2.28 -4.25 -3.55
N VAL A 34 2.23 -3.66 -2.35
CA VAL A 34 2.69 -4.32 -1.11
C VAL A 34 1.93 -5.63 -0.85
N LEU A 35 0.60 -5.64 -1.04
CA LEU A 35 -0.21 -6.86 -0.87
C LEU A 35 0.21 -7.96 -1.85
N SER A 36 0.51 -7.61 -3.10
CA SER A 36 0.98 -8.58 -4.10
C SER A 36 2.36 -9.16 -3.74
N GLN A 37 3.26 -8.33 -3.20
CA GLN A 37 4.58 -8.78 -2.75
C GLN A 37 4.47 -9.75 -1.56
N TYR A 38 3.57 -9.48 -0.61
CA TYR A 38 3.31 -10.43 0.48
C TYR A 38 2.69 -11.74 -0.01
N GLN A 39 1.79 -11.71 -1.00
CA GLN A 39 1.28 -12.93 -1.62
C GLN A 39 2.39 -13.76 -2.29
N ARG A 40 3.45 -13.10 -2.78
CA ARG A 40 4.64 -13.74 -3.36
C ARG A 40 5.66 -14.22 -2.33
N GLY A 41 5.38 -14.06 -1.03
CA GLY A 41 6.26 -14.50 0.05
C GLY A 41 7.33 -13.49 0.48
N HIS A 42 7.18 -12.22 0.09
CA HIS A 42 8.10 -11.16 0.50
C HIS A 42 8.06 -10.91 2.01
N ALA A 43 9.20 -10.50 2.58
CA ALA A 43 9.28 -10.11 3.98
C ALA A 43 8.44 -8.86 4.27
N ARG A 44 8.03 -8.68 5.54
CA ARG A 44 7.20 -7.54 5.96
C ARG A 44 7.86 -6.18 5.69
N MET A 45 9.18 -6.11 5.79
CA MET A 45 9.92 -4.86 5.61
C MET A 45 10.48 -4.82 4.19
N PHE A 46 10.40 -3.65 3.57
CA PHE A 46 10.98 -3.35 2.27
C PHE A 46 12.17 -2.43 2.48
N ASP A 47 13.27 -2.68 1.77
CA ASP A 47 14.36 -1.75 1.67
C ASP A 47 14.02 -0.66 0.65
N TYR A 48 13.98 0.59 1.12
CA TYR A 48 13.60 1.72 0.27
C TYR A 48 14.59 1.94 -0.88
N ALA A 49 15.88 1.74 -0.66
CA ALA A 49 16.93 2.08 -1.61
C ALA A 49 17.09 1.04 -2.71
N SER A 50 16.94 -0.26 -2.38
CA SER A 50 17.12 -1.34 -3.34
C SER A 50 15.82 -1.85 -3.98
N GLU A 51 14.67 -1.70 -3.31
CA GLU A 51 13.43 -2.36 -3.76
C GLU A 51 12.34 -1.38 -4.20
N ILE A 52 12.30 -0.17 -3.63
CA ILE A 52 11.15 0.73 -3.79
C ILE A 52 11.48 1.98 -4.63
N ARG A 53 12.70 2.53 -4.51
CA ARG A 53 13.10 3.77 -5.17
C ARG A 53 12.93 3.72 -6.69
N ASP A 54 13.33 2.62 -7.30
CA ASP A 54 13.38 2.52 -8.76
C ASP A 54 12.01 2.18 -9.37
N GLU A 55 11.08 1.62 -8.58
CA GLU A 55 9.68 1.36 -9.00
C GLU A 55 8.75 2.59 -8.86
N LEU A 56 9.20 3.64 -8.16
CA LEU A 56 8.42 4.87 -7.91
C LEU A 56 8.74 6.02 -8.88
N HIS A 57 9.64 5.83 -9.85
CA HIS A 57 10.04 6.83 -10.83
C HIS A 57 9.28 6.73 -12.16
#